data_AF-A0A1L5KKZ4-F1
#
_entry.id   AF-A0A1L5KKZ4-F1
#
_cell.length_a   1.000
_cell.length_b   1.000
_cell.length_c   1.000
_cell.angle_alpha   90.00
_cell.angle_beta   90.00
_cell.angle_gamma   90.00
#
_symmetry.space_group_name_H-M   'P 1'
#
loop_
_entity.id
_entity.type
_entity.pdbx_description
1 polymer ?
#
loop_
_entity_poly.entity_id
_entity_poly.type
_entity_poly.pdbx_seq_one_letter_code
_entity_poly.pdbx_strand_id
1 'polypeptide(L)' 'MSYADKIFIDMCKDILENGTSTEGEKVRPKWEDGSFAYTIKQFGVVNRYDLSKEFPAADAAADGAEKCHG' A
#
# COMPACT_ATOMS: atom_id res chain seq x y z
N MET A 1 -9.07 -2.35 14.93
CA MET A 1 -8.23 -2.91 13.87
C MET A 1 -8.99 -4.04 13.22
N SER A 2 -9.59 -3.71 12.08
CA SER A 2 -10.21 -4.64 11.16
C SER A 2 -9.24 -5.75 10.77
N TYR A 3 -9.76 -6.90 10.31
CA TYR A 3 -8.92 -7.90 9.65
C TYR A 3 -8.18 -7.33 8.43
N ALA A 4 -8.79 -6.37 7.73
CA ALA A 4 -8.17 -5.67 6.61
C ALA A 4 -6.99 -4.80 7.04
N ASP A 5 -7.08 -4.10 8.18
CA ASP A 5 -5.97 -3.28 8.71
C ASP A 5 -4.74 -4.14 9.01
N LYS A 6 -4.93 -5.33 9.58
CA LYS A 6 -3.83 -6.23 9.93
C LYS A 6 -3.09 -6.70 8.67
N ILE A 7 -3.83 -7.16 7.67
CA ILE A 7 -3.26 -7.56 6.37
C ILE A 7 -2.51 -6.38 5.73
N PHE A 8 -3.10 -5.19 5.76
CA PHE A 8 -2.48 -4.00 5.19
C PHE A 8 -1.16 -3.64 5.90
N ILE A 9 -1.16 -3.62 7.23
CA ILE A 9 0.03 -3.31 8.04
C ILE A 9 1.13 -4.36 7.79
N ASP A 10 0.78 -5.64 7.79
CA ASP A 10 1.74 -6.72 7.58
C ASP A 10 2.34 -6.67 6.17
N MET A 11 1.53 -6.36 5.15
CA MET A 11 2.01 -6.12 3.79
C MET A 11 2.96 -4.91 3.72
N CYS A 12 2.63 -3.79 4.37
CA CYS A 12 3.50 -2.61 4.40
C CYS A 12 4.85 -2.92 5.05
N LYS A 13 4.86 -3.68 6.16
CA LYS A 13 6.11 -4.12 6.80
C LYS A 13 6.92 -5.01 5.87
N ASP A 14 6.29 -5.97 5.20
CA ASP A 14 6.97 -6.87 4.27
C ASP A 14 7.59 -6.12 3.07
N ILE A 15 6.90 -5.10 2.54
CA ILE A 15 7.47 -4.24 1.49
C ILE A 15 8.70 -3.49 2.00
N LEU A 16 8.68 -2.98 3.23
CA LEU A 16 9.82 -2.24 3.79
C LEU A 16 11.01 -3.15 4.11
N GLU A 17 10.77 -4.39 4.54
CA GLU A 17 11.80 -5.34 4.94
C GLU A 17 12.36 -6.14 3.75
N ASN A 18 11.51 -6.60 2.84
CA ASN A 18 11.85 -7.54 1.77
C ASN A 18 11.59 -7.00 0.35
N GLY A 19 11.08 -5.78 0.22
CA GLY A 19 10.79 -5.18 -1.07
C GLY A 19 12.03 -4.83 -1.88
N THR A 20 11.87 -4.74 -3.19
CA THR A 20 12.94 -4.33 -4.11
C THR A 20 12.95 -2.80 -4.23
N SER A 21 14.09 -2.20 -3.88
CA SER A 21 14.32 -0.76 -4.04
C SER A 21 14.60 -0.41 -5.51
N THR A 22 14.15 0.78 -5.91
CA THR A 22 14.46 1.39 -7.21
C THR A 22 15.58 2.43 -7.13
N GLU A 23 16.23 2.56 -5.96
CA GLU A 23 17.40 3.42 -5.77
C GLU A 23 18.53 3.05 -6.75
N GLY A 24 18.99 4.04 -7.52
CA GLY A 24 20.00 3.85 -8.57
C GLY A 24 19.43 3.64 -9.98
N GLU A 25 18.13 3.41 -10.13
CA GLU A 25 17.48 3.45 -11.44
C GLU A 25 17.13 4.88 -11.87
N LYS A 26 17.07 5.11 -13.20
CA LYS A 26 16.67 6.41 -13.75
C LYS A 26 15.16 6.61 -13.61
N VAL A 27 14.74 7.08 -12.43
CA VAL A 27 13.34 7.40 -12.13
C VAL A 27 12.98 8.79 -12.66
N ARG A 28 11.80 8.91 -13.29
CA ARG A 28 11.26 10.20 -13.77
C ARG A 28 10.57 11.04 -12.68
N PRO A 29 9.84 10.43 -11.73
CA PRO A 29 9.20 11.18 -10.64
C PRO A 29 10.22 11.95 -9.79
N LYS A 30 9.89 13.20 -9.47
CA LYS A 30 10.68 14.07 -8.60
C LYS A 30 9.77 14.71 -7.56
N TRP A 31 10.30 14.89 -6.36
CA TRP A 31 9.68 15.69 -5.32
C TRP A 31 9.77 17.19 -5.65
N GLU A 32 9.02 18.01 -4.91
CA GLU A 32 9.01 19.48 -5.11
C GLU A 32 10.41 20.10 -4.90
N ASP A 33 11.24 19.46 -4.08
CA ASP A 33 12.64 19.85 -3.83
C ASP A 33 13.61 19.44 -4.96
N GLY A 34 13.11 18.78 -6.02
CA GLY A 34 13.88 18.32 -7.17
C GLY A 34 14.62 16.98 -6.97
N SER A 35 14.56 16.39 -5.77
CA SER A 35 15.09 15.06 -5.51
C SER A 35 14.24 13.97 -6.19
N PHE A 36 14.87 12.86 -6.54
CA PHE A 36 14.17 11.76 -7.23
C PHE A 36 13.31 10.97 -6.24
N ALA A 37 12.06 10.68 -6.63
CA ALA A 37 11.16 9.88 -5.81
C ALA A 37 11.38 8.38 -6.08
N TYR A 38 12.20 7.76 -5.23
CA TYR A 38 12.43 6.32 -5.24
C TYR A 38 11.33 5.58 -4.49
N THR A 39 11.12 4.33 -4.87
CA THR A 39 10.11 3.44 -4.28
C THR A 39 10.72 2.10 -3.91
N ILE A 40 10.15 1.48 -2.88
CA ILE A 40 10.36 0.07 -2.54
C ILE A 40 9.06 -0.66 -2.90
N LYS A 41 9.16 -1.70 -3.72
CA LYS A 41 8.00 -2.41 -4.26
C LYS A 41 8.14 -3.92 -4.13
N GLN A 42 7.00 -4.60 -4.03
CA GLN A 42 6.92 -6.06 -4.05
C GLN A 42 5.90 -6.49 -5.10
N PHE A 43 6.21 -7.55 -5.84
CA PHE A 43 5.36 -8.06 -6.92
C PHE A 43 4.64 -9.34 -6.49
N GLY A 44 3.40 -9.51 -6.96
CA GLY A 44 2.66 -10.77 -6.78
C GLY A 44 1.96 -10.97 -5.44
N VAL A 45 1.66 -9.90 -4.70
CA VAL A 45 0.94 -9.96 -3.42
C VAL A 45 -0.54 -10.31 -3.66
N VAL A 46 -1.07 -11.30 -2.92
CA VAL A 46 -2.48 -11.74 -3.01
C VAL A 46 -3.14 -11.72 -1.64
N ASN A 47 -4.17 -10.91 -1.46
CA ASN A 47 -4.96 -10.82 -0.23
C ASN A 47 -6.32 -11.50 -0.41
N ARG A 48 -6.74 -12.32 0.56
CA ARG A 48 -8.03 -13.03 0.54
C ARG A 48 -8.89 -12.58 1.72
N TYR A 49 -10.13 -12.20 1.42
CA TYR A 49 -11.10 -11.69 2.39
C TYR A 49 -12.37 -12.54 2.36
N ASP A 50 -12.95 -12.75 3.54
CA ASP A 50 -14.24 -13.42 3.70
C ASP A 50 -15.33 -12.36 3.93
N LEU A 51 -16.07 -12.04 2.86
CA LEU A 51 -17.09 -11.00 2.86
C LEU A 51 -18.29 -11.31 3.76
N SER A 52 -18.44 -12.57 4.21
CA SER A 52 -19.49 -12.94 5.17
C SER A 52 -19.18 -12.49 6.60
N LYS A 53 -17.89 -12.21 6.90
CA LYS A 53 -17.42 -11.81 8.22
C LYS A 53 -17.29 -10.31 8.36
N GLU A 54 -16.64 -9.66 7.39
CA GLU A 54 -16.32 -8.24 7.48
C GLU A 54 -16.08 -7.67 6.07
N PHE A 55 -16.49 -6.42 5.86
CA PHE A 55 -16.18 -5.69 4.63
C PHE A 55 -14.72 -5.22 4.66
N PRO A 56 -13.92 -5.46 3.61
CA PRO A 56 -12.50 -5.12 3.59
C PRO A 56 -12.30 -3.62 3.32
N ALA A 57 -12.61 -2.79 4.31
CA ALA A 57 -12.21 -1.39 4.34
C ALA A 57 -11.02 -1.25 5.29
N ALA A 58 -9.99 -0.52 4.86
CA ALA A 58 -8.90 -0.13 5.74
C ALA A 58 -9.34 1.11 6.53
N ASP A 59 -9.47 0.98 7.84
CA ASP A 59 -9.82 2.10 8.73
C ASP A 59 -8.67 3.13 8.77
N ALA A 60 -7.44 2.69 8.48
CA ALA A 60 -6.25 3.54 8.39
C ALA A 60 -6.26 4.52 7.20
N ALA A 61 -7.17 4.35 6.24
CA ALA A 61 -7.29 5.18 5.03
C ALA A 61 -8.66 5.88 4.94
N ALA A 62 -9.09 6.51 6.05
CA ALA A 62 -10.43 7.09 6.18
C ALA A 62 -10.78 8.20 5.17
N ASP A 63 -9.81 8.80 4.46
CA ASP A 63 -10.03 9.99 3.63
C ASP A 63 -10.64 9.74 2.22
N GLY A 64 -10.86 8.48 1.82
CA GLY A 64 -11.23 8.15 0.42
C GLY A 64 -12.59 7.50 0.18
N ALA A 65 -13.23 6.92 1.19
CA ALA A 65 -14.34 5.98 1.00
C ALA A 65 -15.63 6.61 0.46
N GLU A 66 -15.84 7.92 0.66
CA GLU A 66 -17.03 8.64 0.18
C GLU A 66 -17.12 8.67 -1.36
N LYS A 67 -15.99 8.52 -2.07
CA LYS A 67 -15.95 8.57 -3.56
C LYS A 67 -16.22 7.23 -4.26
N CYS A 68 -16.28 6.12 -3.52
CA CYS A 68 -16.43 4.78 -4.11
C CYS A 68 -17.89 4.32 -4.21
N HIS A 69 -18.83 5.04 -3.59
CA HIS A 69 -20.27 4.81 -3.77
C HIS A 69 -20.77 5.71 -4.91
N GLY A 70 -20.63 5.22 -6.15
CA GLY A 70 -21.22 5.81 -7.35
C GLY A 70 -21.87 4.74 -8.20
#